data_AF-X6LD65-F1
#
_entry.id   AF-X6LD65-F1
#
_cell.length_a   1.000
_cell.length_b   1.000
_cell.length_c   1.000
_cell.angle_alpha   90.00
_cell.angle_beta   90.00
_cell.angle_gamma   90.00
#
_symmetry.space_group_name_H-M   'P 1'
#
loop_
_entity.id
_entity.type
_entity.pdbx_description
1 polymer ?
#
loop_
_entity_poly.entity_id
_entity_poly.type
_entity_poly.pdbx_seq_one_letter_code
_entity_poly.pdbx_strand_id
1 'polypeptide(L)'
;MSKVEDEKTTKGTNTRVTPVSVEQSCFDKNWILQLNQPEQFEHVICFICKQVGNSPIEISCPQHKGIDESTIVGENCLKQFLKANPNSCPIQPHENVEYVRCTALQRHIDSLKESQGQNERNKGIVCDFKGKIKELNDHLNN
;
A
#
# COMPACT_ATOMS: atom_id res chain seq x y z
N MET A 1 -11.28 61.12 -6.44
CA MET A 1 -10.93 60.81 -5.04
C MET A 1 -12.06 59.99 -4.47
N SER A 2 -11.91 58.66 -4.43
CA SER A 2 -11.55 57.87 -3.23
C SER A 2 -12.83 57.51 -2.44
N LYS A 3 -13.20 56.28 -2.08
CA LYS A 3 -12.57 54.93 -2.05
C LYS A 3 -13.69 53.89 -1.75
N VAL A 4 -13.65 52.74 -2.44
CA VAL A 4 -13.63 51.33 -1.92
C VAL A 4 -14.78 50.90 -0.97
N GLU A 5 -15.79 50.15 -1.41
CA GLU A 5 -15.85 48.67 -1.61
C GLU A 5 -15.70 47.85 -0.32
N ASP A 6 -16.81 47.28 0.14
CA ASP A 6 -16.88 46.32 1.24
C ASP A 6 -17.56 45.01 0.79
N GLU A 7 -17.21 43.95 1.49
CA GLU A 7 -17.02 42.58 1.02
C GLU A 7 -18.29 41.79 0.68
N LYS A 8 -18.17 40.89 -0.33
CA LYS A 8 -18.58 39.49 -0.15
C LYS A 8 -17.87 38.57 -1.17
N THR A 9 -16.63 38.23 -0.85
CA THR A 9 -15.89 37.18 -1.57
C THR A 9 -16.47 35.81 -1.23
N THR A 10 -17.28 35.24 -2.11
CA THR A 10 -17.56 33.80 -2.11
C THR A 10 -16.28 33.07 -2.49
N LYS A 11 -15.50 32.69 -1.47
CA LYS A 11 -14.30 31.86 -1.63
C LYS A 11 -14.75 30.45 -2.00
N GLY A 12 -14.83 30.19 -3.30
CA GLY A 12 -14.94 28.84 -3.85
C GLY A 12 -13.81 28.02 -3.24
N THR A 13 -14.17 27.10 -2.36
CA THR A 13 -13.22 26.13 -1.82
C THR A 13 -13.02 25.12 -2.93
N ASN A 14 -12.14 25.46 -3.88
CA ASN A 14 -11.53 24.49 -4.77
C ASN A 14 -10.69 23.59 -3.87
N THR A 15 -11.34 22.59 -3.26
CA THR A 15 -10.67 21.40 -2.76
C THR A 15 -10.10 20.73 -4.00
N ARG A 16 -8.93 21.20 -4.41
CA ARG A 16 -8.06 20.49 -5.33
C ARG A 16 -7.74 19.20 -4.60
N VAL A 17 -8.56 18.17 -4.86
CA VAL A 17 -8.26 16.81 -4.48
C VAL A 17 -6.95 16.53 -5.18
N THR A 18 -5.88 16.61 -4.41
CA THR A 18 -4.57 16.21 -4.87
C THR A 18 -4.73 14.73 -5.14
N PRO A 19 -4.39 14.22 -6.35
CA PRO A 19 -4.40 12.78 -6.57
C PRO A 19 -3.63 12.16 -5.43
N VAL A 20 -4.24 11.20 -4.76
CA VAL A 20 -3.68 10.49 -3.61
C VAL A 20 -2.41 9.79 -4.11
N SER A 21 -1.31 10.53 -4.12
CA SER A 21 0.03 10.02 -4.35
C SER A 21 0.49 9.44 -3.03
N VAL A 22 -0.28 8.50 -2.49
CA VAL A 22 0.19 7.69 -1.38
C VAL A 22 1.29 6.87 -1.98
N GLU A 23 2.53 7.05 -1.51
CA GLU A 23 3.55 6.02 -1.63
C GLU A 23 2.91 4.74 -1.10
N GLN A 24 2.39 3.91 -2.00
CA GLN A 24 1.28 3.04 -1.62
C GLN A 24 1.73 2.07 -0.53
N SER A 25 1.03 2.12 0.60
CA SER A 25 1.20 1.14 1.65
C SER A 25 0.74 -0.23 1.16
N CYS A 26 1.15 -1.27 1.89
CA CYS A 26 0.57 -2.60 1.74
C CYS A 26 -0.96 -2.56 1.99
N PHE A 27 -1.68 -3.49 1.37
CA PHE A 27 -3.14 -3.55 1.42
C PHE A 27 -3.65 -4.14 2.74
N ASP A 28 -4.77 -3.63 3.24
CA ASP A 28 -5.31 -4.14 4.51
C ASP A 28 -5.75 -5.60 4.37
N LYS A 29 -5.06 -6.51 5.07
CA LYS A 29 -5.38 -7.95 5.01
C LYS A 29 -6.80 -8.25 5.47
N ASN A 30 -7.37 -7.47 6.37
CA ASN A 30 -8.73 -7.67 6.87
C ASN A 30 -9.76 -7.30 5.79
N TRP A 31 -9.47 -6.29 4.96
CA TRP A 31 -10.32 -5.94 3.83
C TRP A 31 -10.25 -6.97 2.71
N ILE A 32 -9.06 -7.52 2.45
CA ILE A 32 -8.88 -8.63 1.51
C ILE A 32 -9.57 -9.90 2.01
N LEU A 33 -9.48 -10.23 3.30
CA LEU A 33 -10.10 -11.40 3.91
C LEU A 33 -11.64 -11.42 3.79
N GLN A 34 -12.28 -10.26 3.61
CA GLN A 34 -13.74 -10.21 3.42
C GLN A 34 -14.20 -10.83 2.10
N LEU A 35 -13.36 -10.82 1.06
CA LEU A 35 -13.72 -11.24 -0.30
C LEU A 35 -12.84 -12.38 -0.85
N ASN A 36 -11.85 -12.85 -0.09
CA ASN A 36 -10.91 -13.90 -0.48
C ASN A 36 -10.64 -14.84 0.71
N GLN A 37 -10.22 -16.06 0.42
CA GLN A 37 -9.78 -17.03 1.43
C GLN A 37 -8.31 -16.76 1.86
N PRO A 38 -7.93 -17.05 3.12
CA PRO A 38 -6.57 -16.85 3.62
C PRO A 38 -5.47 -17.48 2.76
N GLU A 39 -5.70 -18.70 2.27
CA GLU A 39 -4.76 -19.49 1.45
C GLU A 39 -4.44 -18.78 0.13
N GLN A 40 -5.31 -17.86 -0.31
CA GLN A 40 -5.08 -17.05 -1.50
C GLN A 40 -4.06 -15.94 -1.27
N PHE A 41 -3.68 -15.57 -0.05
CA PHE A 41 -2.78 -14.43 0.15
C PHE A 41 -1.79 -14.56 1.30
N GLU A 42 -1.83 -15.64 2.08
CA GLU A 42 -0.92 -15.85 3.22
C GLU A 42 0.57 -15.81 2.83
N HIS A 43 0.91 -16.26 1.63
CA HIS A 43 2.30 -16.27 1.14
C HIS A 43 2.80 -14.91 0.64
N VAL A 44 1.91 -13.94 0.43
CA VAL A 44 2.25 -12.58 -0.03
C VAL A 44 2.10 -11.53 1.08
N ILE A 45 2.05 -11.98 2.35
CA ILE A 45 2.07 -11.09 3.50
C ILE A 45 3.45 -10.44 3.62
N CYS A 46 3.48 -9.12 3.67
CA CYS A 46 4.68 -8.34 3.90
C CYS A 46 5.28 -8.65 5.28
N PHE A 47 6.53 -9.10 5.30
CA PHE A 47 7.24 -9.45 6.52
C PHE A 47 7.38 -8.27 7.48
N ILE A 48 7.44 -7.03 6.97
CA ILE A 48 7.64 -5.81 7.78
C ILE A 48 6.34 -5.36 8.45
N CYS A 49 5.28 -5.10 7.68
CA CYS A 49 4.04 -4.51 8.21
C CYS A 49 2.93 -5.52 8.47
N LYS A 50 3.11 -6.80 8.11
CA LYS A 50 2.16 -7.90 8.30
C LYS A 50 0.81 -7.74 7.58
N GLN A 51 0.78 -6.89 6.56
CA GLN A 51 -0.32 -6.65 5.63
C GLN A 51 -0.05 -7.33 4.27
N VAL A 52 -1.00 -7.35 3.33
CA VAL A 52 -0.75 -7.94 1.99
C VAL A 52 0.19 -7.03 1.19
N GLY A 53 1.30 -7.57 0.69
CA GLY A 53 2.34 -6.82 0.01
C GLY A 53 1.81 -6.03 -1.18
N ASN A 54 2.07 -4.72 -1.20
CA ASN A 54 1.91 -3.93 -2.42
C ASN A 54 3.26 -3.80 -3.12
N SER A 55 3.32 -4.09 -4.41
CA SER A 55 4.58 -4.20 -5.15
C SER A 55 5.52 -5.20 -4.44
N PRO A 56 5.15 -6.49 -4.39
CA PRO A 56 5.86 -7.46 -3.58
C PRO A 56 7.27 -7.70 -4.14
N ILE A 57 8.23 -7.72 -3.23
CA ILE A 57 9.61 -8.08 -3.51
C ILE A 57 10.04 -9.17 -2.55
N GLU A 58 10.89 -10.06 -3.03
CA GLU A 58 11.41 -11.20 -2.29
C GLU A 58 12.83 -10.87 -1.83
N ILE A 59 13.11 -11.02 -0.53
CA ILE A 59 14.48 -10.91 -0.02
C ILE A 59 15.25 -12.17 -0.43
N SER A 60 16.34 -11.97 -1.17
CA SER A 60 17.14 -13.04 -1.80
C SER A 60 18.57 -13.11 -1.25
N CYS A 61 18.78 -12.61 -0.03
CA CYS A 61 20.09 -12.58 0.60
C CYS A 61 20.65 -14.00 0.77
N PRO A 62 21.93 -14.27 0.46
CA PRO A 62 22.53 -15.60 0.61
C PRO A 62 22.41 -16.18 2.03
N GLN A 63 22.39 -15.31 3.05
CA GLN A 63 22.21 -15.63 4.47
C GLN A 63 20.85 -16.28 4.78
N HIS A 64 19.87 -16.11 3.89
CA HIS A 64 18.50 -16.60 4.04
C HIS A 64 18.17 -17.69 3.03
N LYS A 65 19.17 -18.28 2.40
CA LYS A 65 18.97 -19.37 1.46
C LYS A 65 18.39 -20.60 2.18
N GLY A 66 17.23 -21.07 1.73
CA GLY A 66 16.61 -22.28 2.25
C GLY A 66 15.81 -22.08 3.54
N ILE A 67 15.42 -20.86 3.88
CA ILE A 67 14.36 -20.66 4.87
C ILE A 67 13.01 -20.97 4.20
N ASP A 68 12.20 -21.78 4.88
CA ASP A 68 10.87 -22.18 4.38
C ASP A 68 9.80 -21.08 4.62
N GLU A 69 10.17 -19.97 5.26
CA GLU A 69 9.27 -18.85 5.56
C GLU A 69 9.19 -17.83 4.41
N SER A 70 8.03 -17.18 4.27
CA SER A 70 7.85 -16.13 3.27
C SER A 70 8.75 -14.92 3.55
N THR A 71 9.64 -14.64 2.60
CA THR A 71 10.57 -13.48 2.62
C THR A 71 10.02 -12.28 1.87
N ILE A 72 8.70 -12.27 1.62
CA ILE A 72 8.04 -11.22 0.86
C ILE A 72 7.90 -9.95 1.69
N VAL A 73 8.25 -8.82 1.09
CA VAL A 73 8.01 -7.49 1.64
C VAL A 73 7.38 -6.58 0.59
N GLY A 74 6.63 -5.57 1.01
CA GLY A 74 6.20 -4.50 0.10
C GLY A 74 7.37 -3.58 -0.25
N GLU A 75 7.47 -3.15 -1.51
CA GLU A 75 8.60 -2.33 -1.98
C GLU A 75 8.76 -1.05 -1.15
N ASN A 76 7.66 -0.35 -0.85
CA ASN A 76 7.72 0.87 -0.04
C ASN A 76 8.14 0.58 1.41
N CYS A 77 7.65 -0.53 1.99
CA CYS A 77 8.05 -0.95 3.34
C CYS A 77 9.56 -1.22 3.41
N LEU A 78 10.14 -1.90 2.42
CA LEU A 78 11.59 -2.13 2.39
C LEU A 78 12.36 -0.82 2.25
N LYS A 79 11.96 0.08 1.35
CA LYS A 79 12.60 1.40 1.18
C LYS A 79 12.64 2.19 2.48
N GLN A 80 11.51 2.25 3.19
CA GLN A 80 11.42 2.95 4.47
C GLN A 80 12.27 2.25 5.55
N PHE A 81 12.24 0.92 5.60
CA PHE A 81 13.03 0.15 6.55
C PHE A 81 14.53 0.40 6.38
N LEU A 82 15.06 0.32 5.15
CA LEU A 82 16.49 0.51 4.86
C LEU A 82 16.94 1.96 5.13
N LYS A 83 16.04 2.94 4.93
CA LYS A 83 16.32 4.35 5.26
C LYS A 83 16.45 4.56 6.77
N ALA A 84 15.61 3.89 7.57
CA ALA A 84 15.63 4.00 9.02
C ALA A 84 16.70 3.11 9.69
N ASN A 85 17.04 1.98 9.05
CA ASN A 85 17.96 0.98 9.55
C ASN A 85 19.03 0.73 8.48
N PRO A 86 20.02 1.62 8.34
CA PRO A 86 21.11 1.40 7.41
C PRO A 86 21.81 0.08 7.78
N ASN A 87 22.22 -0.67 6.76
CA ASN A 87 22.98 -1.91 6.91
C ASN A 87 22.28 -3.03 7.71
N SER A 88 20.95 -3.04 7.74
CA SER A 88 20.18 -4.15 8.33
C SER A 88 19.21 -4.73 7.30
N CYS A 89 19.15 -6.06 7.20
CA CYS A 89 18.09 -6.77 6.51
C CYS A 89 16.86 -6.92 7.44
N PRO A 90 15.63 -6.89 6.88
CA PRO A 90 14.40 -7.09 7.67
C PRO A 90 14.29 -8.45 8.35
N ILE A 91 14.90 -9.50 7.78
CA ILE A 91 14.83 -10.88 8.30
C ILE A 91 15.79 -11.04 9.48
N GLN A 92 17.06 -10.67 9.28
CA GLN A 92 18.09 -10.68 10.33
C GLN A 92 19.14 -9.60 10.03
N PRO A 93 19.77 -8.97 11.05
CA PRO A 93 20.80 -7.97 10.81
C PRO A 93 22.00 -8.50 10.01
N HIS A 94 22.23 -7.90 8.83
CA HIS A 94 23.43 -8.01 8.03
C HIS A 94 23.44 -6.89 6.97
N GLU A 95 24.62 -6.59 6.42
CA GLU A 95 24.78 -5.61 5.36
C GLU A 95 24.47 -6.20 3.97
N ASN A 96 24.42 -5.36 2.94
CA ASN A 96 24.23 -5.75 1.53
C ASN A 96 22.94 -6.56 1.29
N VAL A 97 21.79 -5.93 1.56
CA VAL A 97 20.47 -6.55 1.33
C VAL A 97 20.24 -6.76 -0.16
N GLU A 98 20.09 -8.01 -0.56
CA GLU A 98 19.71 -8.42 -1.91
C GLU A 98 18.21 -8.75 -1.96
N TYR A 99 17.55 -8.31 -3.03
CA TYR A 99 16.13 -8.54 -3.26
C TYR A 99 15.79 -8.58 -4.74
N VAL A 100 14.71 -9.28 -5.08
CA VAL A 100 14.20 -9.43 -6.44
C VAL A 100 12.72 -9.05 -6.50
N ARG A 101 12.33 -8.34 -7.55
CA ARG A 101 10.90 -8.08 -7.83
C ARG A 101 10.26 -9.33 -8.42
N CYS A 102 9.15 -9.78 -7.84
CA CYS A 102 8.43 -10.94 -8.33
C CYS A 102 7.15 -10.54 -9.08
N THR A 103 7.23 -10.51 -10.41
CA THR A 103 6.09 -10.15 -11.27
C THR A 103 4.94 -11.15 -11.20
N ALA A 104 5.22 -12.42 -10.91
CA ALA A 104 4.19 -13.44 -10.72
C ALA A 104 3.35 -13.16 -9.46
N LEU A 105 4.00 -12.80 -8.34
CA LEU A 105 3.30 -12.44 -7.11
C LEU A 105 2.52 -11.14 -7.26
N GLN A 106 3.03 -10.16 -8.02
CA GLN A 106 2.26 -8.96 -8.35
C GLN A 106 0.96 -9.32 -9.08
N ARG A 107 1.02 -10.15 -10.13
CA ARG A 107 -0.18 -10.58 -10.88
C ARG A 107 -1.19 -11.33 -10.01
N HIS A 108 -0.67 -12.11 -9.06
CA HIS A 108 -1.50 -12.82 -8.09
C HIS A 108 -2.23 -11.84 -7.18
N ILE A 109 -1.52 -10.86 -6.61
CA ILE A 109 -2.09 -9.79 -5.79
C ILE A 109 -3.09 -8.96 -6.59
N ASP A 110 -2.78 -8.60 -7.84
CA ASP A 110 -3.67 -7.88 -8.75
C ASP A 110 -5.02 -8.60 -8.99
N SER A 111 -5.06 -9.91 -8.76
CA SER A 111 -6.26 -10.74 -8.93
C SER A 111 -7.13 -10.84 -7.68
N LEU A 112 -6.57 -10.51 -6.50
CA LEU A 112 -7.29 -10.50 -5.23
C LEU A 112 -8.36 -9.41 -5.25
N LYS A 113 -9.47 -9.68 -4.56
CA LYS A 113 -10.54 -8.72 -4.39
C LYS A 113 -10.36 -7.92 -3.11
N GLU A 114 -10.73 -6.65 -3.11
CA GLU A 114 -10.75 -5.85 -1.89
C GLU A 114 -12.10 -5.15 -1.78
N SER A 115 -12.62 -5.07 -0.56
CA SER A 115 -13.75 -4.21 -0.22
C SER A 115 -13.23 -3.02 0.57
N GLN A 116 -13.08 -1.88 -0.10
CA GLN A 116 -12.67 -0.65 0.58
C GLN A 116 -13.92 0.01 1.17
N GLY A 117 -14.30 -0.40 2.38
CA GLY A 117 -15.32 0.28 3.17
C GLY A 117 -14.66 1.19 4.19
N GLN A 118 -14.56 2.48 3.91
CA GLN A 118 -14.13 3.45 4.92
C GLN A 118 -15.20 3.52 6.02
N ASN A 119 -14.96 2.83 7.13
CA ASN A 119 -15.70 3.03 8.36
C ASN A 119 -14.80 3.70 9.39
N GLU A 120 -14.19 4.83 9.02
CA GLU A 120 -13.65 5.77 9.98
C GLU A 120 -14.71 6.84 10.27
N ARG A 121 -14.93 7.08 11.56
CA ARG A 121 -15.99 7.90 12.17
C ARG A 121 -15.87 9.41 11.88
N ASN A 122 -15.55 9.83 10.66
CA ASN A 122 -15.54 11.24 10.27
C ASN A 122 -16.24 11.41 8.93
N LYS A 123 -17.20 12.34 8.90
CA LYS A 123 -18.00 12.74 7.73
C LYS A 123 -17.11 12.92 6.48
N GLY A 124 -17.09 11.93 5.59
CA GLY A 124 -16.36 12.01 4.33
C GLY A 124 -16.53 10.75 3.51
N ILE A 125 -17.21 10.88 2.37
CA ILE A 125 -17.30 9.95 1.23
C ILE A 125 -17.37 8.46 1.59
N VAL A 126 -18.59 7.90 1.54
CA VAL A 126 -18.79 6.45 1.59
C VAL A 126 -18.35 5.86 0.26
N CYS A 127 -17.28 5.06 0.29
CA CYS A 127 -16.88 4.21 -0.83
C CYS A 127 -17.34 2.77 -0.53
N ASP A 128 -18.07 2.18 -1.48
CA ASP A 128 -18.53 0.79 -1.43
C ASP A 128 -17.82 -0.07 -2.49
N PHE A 129 -16.61 0.32 -2.89
CA PHE A 129 -15.86 -0.38 -3.92
C PHE A 129 -15.61 -1.82 -3.52
N LYS A 130 -15.93 -2.73 -4.45
CA LYS A 130 -15.65 -4.15 -4.38
C LYS A 130 -15.14 -4.60 -5.74
N GLY A 131 -13.84 -4.81 -5.85
CA GLY A 131 -13.21 -5.11 -7.13
C GLY A 131 -11.82 -5.66 -6.94
N LYS A 132 -11.10 -5.84 -8.05
CA LYS A 132 -9.72 -6.35 -7.98
C LYS A 132 -8.77 -5.26 -7.52
N ILE A 133 -7.68 -5.64 -6.85
CA ILE A 133 -6.66 -4.70 -6.39
C ILE A 133 -6.12 -3.83 -7.54
N LYS A 134 -5.89 -4.40 -8.72
CA LYS A 134 -5.42 -3.63 -9.90
C LYS A 134 -6.38 -2.52 -10.34
N GLU A 135 -7.67 -2.64 -10.04
CA GLU A 135 -8.72 -1.67 -10.41
C GLU A 135 -8.85 -0.56 -9.36
N LEU A 136 -8.23 -0.74 -8.18
CA LEU A 136 -8.35 0.19 -7.06
C LEU A 136 -7.75 1.57 -7.38
N ASN A 137 -6.61 1.62 -8.06
CA ASN A 137 -5.98 2.90 -8.43
C ASN A 137 -6.81 3.67 -9.46
N ASP A 138 -7.39 2.96 -10.42
CA ASP A 138 -8.29 3.59 -11.39
C ASP A 138 -9.56 4.11 -10.68
N HIS A 139 -10.04 3.38 -9.66
CA HIS A 139 -11.16 3.83 -8.83
C HIS A 139 -10.83 5.08 -8.00
N LEU A 140 -9.66 5.13 -7.35
CA LEU A 140 -9.28 6.24 -6.44
C LEU A 140 -8.94 7.55 -7.16
N ASN A 141 -8.64 7.51 -8.46
CA ASN A 141 -8.26 8.68 -9.25
C ASN A 141 -9.43 9.32 -10.02
N ASN A 142 -10.63 8.75 -9.96
CA ASN A 142 -11.86 9.27 -10.58
C ASN A 142 -12.77 9.94 -9.55
#